data_AF-A0A7S0M598-F1
#
_entry.id   AF-A0A7S0M598-F1
#
_cell.length_a   1.000
_cell.length_b   1.000
_cell.length_c   1.000
_cell.angle_alpha   90.00
_cell.angle_beta   90.00
_cell.angle_gamma   90.00
#
_symmetry.space_group_name_H-M   'P 1'
#
loop_
_entity.id
_entity.type
_entity.pdbx_description
1 polymer ?
#
loop_
_entity_poly.entity_id
_entity_poly.type
_entity_poly.pdbx_seq_one_letter_code
_entity_poly.pdbx_strand_id
1 'polypeptide(L)'
;AQKMCREDNAVLHIDTHEVGPWSEEEQVKACAHPAFLQFVQDKLTRSGDPISPDQVKDVVGKKHYYAGGSARWMFACTYEQMLNNIEYHLSRVPNASALLQGFVGVSSQQSSNHLMTRYKKDKSFRIFLASKHVASCLLLTCEASVYRMAYNMATRNGNPAFMGWVVEFDFISQMKSCAKRTGL
;
A
#
# COMPACT_ATOMS: atom_id res chain seq x y z
N ALA A 1 -20.34 -17.82 -5.88
CA ALA A 1 -20.04 -16.46 -6.39
C ALA A 1 -18.56 -16.37 -6.76
N GLN A 2 -18.20 -16.86 -7.96
CA GLN A 2 -16.82 -16.82 -8.49
C GLN A 2 -16.91 -17.16 -9.99
N LYS A 3 -17.45 -16.23 -10.79
CA LYS A 3 -17.56 -16.41 -12.25
C LYS A 3 -17.49 -15.10 -13.05
N MET A 4 -17.15 -13.98 -12.42
CA MET A 4 -17.30 -12.64 -12.98
C MET A 4 -15.96 -11.99 -13.37
N CYS A 5 -15.00 -12.77 -13.88
CA CYS A 5 -13.67 -12.25 -14.24
C CYS A 5 -13.03 -12.87 -15.49
N ARG A 6 -13.72 -13.80 -16.17
CA ARG A 6 -13.21 -14.42 -17.42
C ARG A 6 -14.08 -14.15 -18.63
N GLU A 7 -15.39 -14.00 -18.45
CA GLU A 7 -16.33 -13.79 -19.56
C GLU A 7 -16.21 -12.35 -20.14
N ASP A 8 -15.85 -11.34 -19.34
CA ASP A 8 -15.74 -9.95 -19.81
C ASP A 8 -14.51 -9.67 -20.70
N ASN A 9 -13.38 -10.36 -20.46
CA ASN A 9 -12.14 -10.08 -21.20
C ASN A 9 -12.20 -10.52 -22.68
N ALA A 10 -12.99 -11.56 -22.98
CA ALA A 10 -13.19 -12.05 -24.34
C ALA A 10 -14.10 -11.12 -25.17
N VAL A 11 -15.06 -10.45 -24.51
CA VAL A 11 -15.96 -9.47 -25.15
C VAL A 11 -15.24 -8.15 -25.44
N LEU A 12 -14.23 -7.81 -24.64
CA LEU A 12 -13.51 -6.53 -24.73
C LEU A 12 -12.23 -6.59 -25.60
N HIS A 13 -11.91 -7.73 -26.21
CA HIS A 13 -10.67 -7.95 -26.99
C HIS A 13 -9.40 -7.50 -26.25
N ILE A 14 -9.35 -7.72 -24.93
CA ILE A 14 -8.19 -7.34 -24.12
C ILE A 14 -7.17 -8.50 -24.14
N ASP A 15 -6.21 -8.44 -25.06
CA ASP A 15 -5.13 -9.45 -25.18
C ASP A 15 -4.12 -9.37 -24.01
N THR A 16 -3.97 -8.19 -23.40
CA THR A 16 -3.15 -7.95 -22.20
C THR A 16 -3.80 -6.91 -21.29
N HIS A 17 -4.25 -7.33 -20.11
CA HIS A 17 -4.74 -6.42 -19.07
C HIS A 17 -3.60 -6.09 -18.10
N GLU A 18 -2.84 -5.03 -18.38
CA GLU A 18 -1.81 -4.51 -17.46
C GLU A 18 -2.38 -3.34 -16.64
N VAL A 19 -2.77 -3.61 -15.39
CA VAL A 19 -3.08 -2.54 -14.40
C VAL A 19 -1.92 -2.45 -13.42
N GLY A 20 -0.99 -1.54 -13.71
CA GLY A 20 0.13 -1.24 -12.83
C GLY A 20 -0.26 -0.34 -11.65
N PRO A 21 0.51 -0.34 -10.56
CA PRO A 21 0.35 0.59 -9.46
C PRO A 21 0.72 2.00 -9.92
N TRP A 22 -0.03 2.97 -9.44
CA TRP A 22 0.18 4.38 -9.77
C TRP A 22 1.27 4.99 -8.89
N SER A 23 2.15 5.79 -9.48
CA SER A 23 3.02 6.68 -8.73
C SER A 23 2.22 7.82 -8.08
N GLU A 24 2.77 8.43 -7.03
CA GLU A 24 2.19 9.63 -6.42
C GLU A 24 2.03 10.76 -7.46
N GLU A 25 3.02 10.94 -8.34
CA GLU A 25 2.96 11.94 -9.42
C GLU A 25 1.81 11.70 -10.38
N GLU A 26 1.56 10.46 -10.80
CA GLU A 26 0.42 10.12 -11.66
C GLU A 26 -0.91 10.38 -10.96
N GLN A 27 -1.00 10.10 -9.66
CA GLN A 27 -2.19 10.38 -8.87
C GLN A 27 -2.46 11.88 -8.75
N VAL A 28 -1.41 12.69 -8.50
CA VAL A 28 -1.51 14.15 -8.47
C VAL A 28 -1.93 14.68 -9.85
N LYS A 29 -1.34 14.16 -10.94
CA LYS A 29 -1.70 14.54 -12.31
C LYS A 29 -3.15 14.20 -12.64
N ALA A 30 -3.67 13.04 -12.21
CA ALA A 30 -5.08 12.71 -12.40
C ALA A 30 -6.00 13.68 -11.66
N CYS A 31 -5.67 14.02 -10.41
CA CYS A 31 -6.41 14.99 -9.61
C CYS A 31 -6.27 16.44 -10.08
N ALA A 32 -5.37 16.74 -11.02
CA ALA A 32 -5.30 18.06 -11.65
C ALA A 32 -6.48 18.30 -12.62
N HIS A 33 -7.18 17.24 -13.06
CA HIS A 33 -8.35 17.38 -13.91
C HIS A 33 -9.59 17.73 -13.06
N PRO A 34 -10.24 18.91 -13.24
CA PRO A 34 -11.29 19.39 -12.34
C PRO A 34 -12.48 18.44 -12.19
N ALA A 35 -12.96 17.86 -13.28
CA ALA A 35 -14.08 16.91 -13.23
C ALA A 35 -13.72 15.61 -12.49
N PHE A 36 -12.45 15.19 -12.57
CA PHE A 36 -12.00 14.00 -11.85
C PHE A 36 -11.86 14.31 -10.36
N LEU A 37 -11.25 15.44 -10.01
CA LEU A 37 -11.12 15.89 -8.62
C LEU A 37 -12.49 16.01 -7.94
N GLN A 38 -13.46 16.61 -8.61
CA GLN A 38 -14.83 16.71 -8.11
C GLN A 38 -15.44 15.33 -7.86
N PHE A 39 -15.19 14.36 -8.75
CA PHE A 39 -15.70 13.00 -8.62
C PHE A 39 -15.09 12.22 -7.44
N VAL A 40 -13.82 12.47 -7.09
CA VAL A 40 -13.10 11.70 -6.06
C VAL A 40 -12.87 12.47 -4.75
N GLN A 41 -13.32 13.73 -4.64
CA GLN A 41 -13.08 14.61 -3.50
C GLN A 41 -13.42 13.94 -2.16
N ASP A 42 -14.60 13.34 -2.07
CA ASP A 42 -15.12 12.71 -0.85
C ASP A 42 -14.30 11.47 -0.45
N LYS A 43 -13.52 10.92 -1.39
CA LYS A 43 -12.58 9.83 -1.13
C LYS A 43 -11.24 10.37 -0.65
N LEU A 44 -10.80 11.51 -1.16
CA LEU A 44 -9.46 12.05 -0.95
C LEU A 44 -9.27 12.73 0.41
N THR A 45 -10.33 13.16 1.09
CA THR A 45 -10.26 13.76 2.44
C THR A 45 -11.01 12.91 3.47
N ARG A 46 -10.70 13.09 4.76
CA ARG A 46 -11.45 12.44 5.86
C ARG A 46 -12.76 13.16 6.16
N SER A 47 -12.77 14.47 5.99
CA SER A 47 -13.90 15.36 6.28
C SER A 47 -14.86 15.53 5.10
N GLY A 48 -14.46 15.17 3.88
CA GLY A 48 -15.21 15.47 2.65
C GLY A 48 -15.06 16.92 2.18
N ASP A 49 -14.21 17.71 2.84
CA ASP A 49 -14.02 19.13 2.54
C ASP A 49 -13.58 19.35 1.08
N PRO A 50 -14.05 20.44 0.44
CA PRO A 50 -13.57 20.85 -0.87
C PRO A 50 -12.05 20.99 -0.89
N ILE A 51 -11.43 20.46 -1.94
CA ILE A 51 -9.99 20.51 -2.15
C ILE A 51 -9.72 21.62 -3.17
N SER A 52 -8.94 22.64 -2.79
CA SER A 52 -8.46 23.62 -3.76
C SER A 52 -7.35 23.02 -4.64
N PRO A 53 -7.12 23.52 -5.86
CA PRO A 53 -6.04 23.03 -6.73
C PRO A 53 -4.67 23.01 -6.06
N ASP A 54 -4.36 24.02 -5.23
CA ASP A 54 -3.09 24.12 -4.51
C ASP A 54 -2.93 23.06 -3.40
N GLN A 55 -4.04 22.51 -2.90
CA GLN A 55 -4.06 21.48 -1.86
C GLN A 55 -3.95 20.07 -2.44
N VAL A 56 -4.19 19.87 -3.74
CA VAL A 56 -4.25 18.53 -4.37
C VAL A 56 -3.01 17.72 -4.05
N LYS A 57 -1.81 18.31 -4.21
CA LYS A 57 -0.55 17.61 -3.95
C LYS A 57 -0.44 17.12 -2.51
N ASP A 58 -0.77 17.96 -1.54
CA ASP A 58 -0.68 17.63 -0.13
C ASP A 58 -1.72 16.56 0.26
N VAL A 59 -2.97 16.70 -0.20
CA VAL A 59 -4.05 15.75 0.09
C VAL A 59 -3.76 14.37 -0.52
N VAL A 60 -3.32 14.35 -1.79
CA VAL A 60 -2.94 13.11 -2.48
C VAL A 60 -1.73 12.48 -1.80
N GLY A 61 -0.68 13.24 -1.49
CA GLY A 61 0.50 12.73 -0.80
C GLY A 61 0.19 12.14 0.58
N LYS A 62 -0.65 12.81 1.37
CA LYS A 62 -1.16 12.29 2.65
C LYS A 62 -1.91 10.97 2.48
N LYS A 63 -2.77 10.86 1.47
CA LYS A 63 -3.50 9.61 1.20
C LYS A 63 -2.58 8.54 0.62
N HIS A 64 -1.56 8.92 -0.15
CA HIS A 64 -0.59 8.01 -0.78
C HIS A 64 0.21 7.24 0.27
N TYR A 65 0.47 7.84 1.43
CA TYR A 65 1.04 7.11 2.56
C TYR A 65 0.24 5.84 2.92
N TYR A 66 -1.09 5.91 2.86
CA TYR A 66 -2.00 4.81 3.19
C TYR A 66 -2.34 3.92 1.99
N ALA A 67 -2.65 4.53 0.85
CA ALA A 67 -3.12 3.85 -0.36
C ALA A 67 -1.97 3.31 -1.22
N GLY A 68 -0.78 3.92 -1.12
CA GLY A 68 0.34 3.71 -2.03
C GLY A 68 -0.12 3.85 -3.48
N GLY A 69 0.28 2.88 -4.32
CA GLY A 69 -0.11 2.85 -5.72
C GLY A 69 -1.47 2.22 -6.02
N SER A 70 -2.27 1.85 -5.01
CA SER A 70 -3.58 1.25 -5.21
C SER A 70 -4.62 2.28 -5.63
N ALA A 71 -5.00 2.30 -6.91
CA ALA A 71 -6.06 3.17 -7.43
C ALA A 71 -7.40 2.94 -6.73
N ARG A 72 -7.71 1.69 -6.36
CA ARG A 72 -8.93 1.35 -5.59
C ARG A 72 -8.95 2.04 -4.23
N TRP A 73 -7.84 1.98 -3.50
CA TRP A 73 -7.75 2.67 -2.20
C TRP A 73 -7.65 4.19 -2.34
N MET A 74 -7.00 4.68 -3.41
CA MET A 74 -6.84 6.11 -3.65
C MET A 74 -8.15 6.79 -4.08
N PHE A 75 -8.89 6.20 -5.02
CA PHE A 75 -9.99 6.88 -5.72
C PHE A 75 -11.37 6.23 -5.55
N ALA A 76 -11.46 4.96 -5.13
CA ALA A 76 -12.75 4.28 -4.97
C ALA A 76 -13.18 4.11 -3.50
N CYS A 77 -12.23 4.15 -2.56
CA CYS A 77 -12.51 4.00 -1.12
C CYS A 77 -12.36 5.34 -0.37
N THR A 78 -13.27 5.59 0.57
CA THR A 78 -13.06 6.61 1.61
C THR A 78 -11.89 6.21 2.51
N TYR A 79 -11.39 7.15 3.32
CA TYR A 79 -10.35 6.85 4.31
C TYR A 79 -10.76 5.73 5.26
N GLU A 80 -11.98 5.79 5.80
CA GLU A 80 -12.49 4.80 6.74
C GLU A 80 -12.58 3.41 6.08
N GLN A 81 -13.16 3.33 4.88
CA GLN A 81 -13.23 2.08 4.14
C GLN A 81 -11.84 1.51 3.86
N MET A 82 -10.88 2.34 3.46
CA MET A 82 -9.51 1.91 3.20
C MET A 82 -8.84 1.37 4.47
N LEU A 83 -8.94 2.09 5.60
CA LEU A 83 -8.34 1.68 6.87
C LEU A 83 -8.97 0.38 7.37
N ASN A 84 -10.30 0.27 7.34
CA ASN A 84 -11.01 -0.96 7.73
C ASN A 84 -10.61 -2.15 6.85
N ASN A 85 -10.41 -1.93 5.53
CA ASN A 85 -9.90 -2.97 4.64
C ASN A 85 -8.46 -3.38 4.98
N ILE A 86 -7.58 -2.41 5.25
CA ILE A 86 -6.18 -2.68 5.61
C ILE A 86 -6.15 -3.51 6.90
N GLU A 87 -6.87 -3.07 7.94
CA GLU A 87 -6.96 -3.78 9.22
C GLU A 87 -7.54 -5.18 9.06
N TYR A 88 -8.65 -5.31 8.34
CA TYR A 88 -9.27 -6.59 8.05
C TYR A 88 -8.28 -7.57 7.40
N HIS A 89 -7.54 -7.14 6.38
CA HIS A 89 -6.58 -8.01 5.73
C HIS A 89 -5.36 -8.30 6.61
N LEU A 90 -4.88 -7.32 7.39
CA LEU A 90 -3.76 -7.52 8.32
C LEU A 90 -4.12 -8.55 9.41
N SER A 91 -5.32 -8.50 9.98
CA SER A 91 -5.79 -9.47 10.98
C SER A 91 -5.81 -10.93 10.48
N ARG A 92 -5.83 -11.10 9.16
CA ARG A 92 -5.86 -12.41 8.48
C ARG A 92 -4.48 -12.86 8.02
N VAL A 93 -3.42 -12.10 8.30
CA VAL A 93 -2.04 -12.50 8.06
C VAL A 93 -1.58 -13.32 9.27
N PRO A 94 -1.48 -14.66 9.17
CA PRO A 94 -1.13 -15.51 10.32
C PRO A 94 0.32 -15.32 10.78
N ASN A 95 1.19 -14.84 9.88
CA ASN A 95 2.59 -14.59 10.18
C ASN A 95 3.13 -13.46 9.27
N ALA A 96 3.35 -12.28 9.84
CA ALA A 96 3.88 -11.13 9.11
C ALA A 96 5.30 -11.37 8.56
N SER A 97 6.11 -12.20 9.22
CA SER A 97 7.42 -12.62 8.72
C SER A 97 7.30 -13.41 7.42
N ALA A 98 6.26 -14.26 7.28
CA ALA A 98 6.02 -15.02 6.06
C ALA A 98 5.65 -14.09 4.88
N LEU A 99 4.85 -13.06 5.15
CA LEU A 99 4.48 -12.05 4.14
C LEU A 99 5.72 -11.27 3.66
N LEU A 100 6.62 -10.88 4.56
CA LEU A 100 7.86 -10.17 4.23
C LEU A 100 8.89 -11.06 3.51
N GLN A 101 8.88 -12.37 3.74
CA GLN A 101 9.76 -13.30 3.01
C GLN A 101 9.31 -13.54 1.56
N GLY A 102 8.11 -13.10 1.18
CA GLY A 102 7.57 -13.35 -0.16
C GLY A 102 7.22 -14.83 -0.42
N PHE A 103 7.20 -15.69 0.61
CA PHE A 103 6.76 -17.09 0.49
C PHE A 103 5.24 -17.24 0.26
N VAL A 104 4.52 -16.14 0.34
CA VAL A 104 3.08 -16.12 0.18
C VAL A 104 2.78 -15.84 -1.29
N GLY A 105 2.67 -16.91 -2.08
CA GLY A 105 2.39 -16.84 -3.51
C GLY A 105 1.12 -16.05 -3.84
N VAL A 106 1.08 -15.43 -5.02
CA VAL A 106 -0.01 -14.56 -5.53
C VAL A 106 -1.40 -15.20 -5.51
N SER A 107 -1.44 -16.54 -5.42
CA SER A 107 -2.66 -17.37 -5.38
C SER A 107 -3.08 -17.81 -3.98
N SER A 108 -2.26 -17.55 -2.95
CA SER A 108 -2.65 -17.87 -1.58
C SER A 108 -3.65 -16.83 -1.09
N GLN A 109 -4.72 -17.26 -0.39
CA GLN A 109 -5.63 -16.35 0.32
C GLN A 109 -4.90 -15.40 1.30
N GLN A 110 -3.68 -15.76 1.68
CA GLN A 110 -2.78 -15.06 2.57
C GLN A 110 -2.10 -13.85 1.90
N SER A 111 -1.79 -13.94 0.60
CA SER A 111 -1.43 -12.79 -0.25
C SER A 111 -2.72 -12.26 -0.86
N SER A 112 -3.60 -11.75 0.00
CA SER A 112 -4.70 -10.94 -0.48
C SER A 112 -4.08 -9.80 -1.29
N ASN A 113 -4.42 -9.68 -2.59
CA ASN A 113 -4.01 -8.62 -3.55
C ASN A 113 -4.24 -7.17 -3.03
N HIS A 114 -4.66 -7.04 -1.78
CA HIS A 114 -4.92 -5.84 -1.04
C HIS A 114 -3.67 -5.36 -0.30
N LEU A 115 -2.89 -6.23 0.37
CA LEU A 115 -1.71 -5.79 1.15
C LEU A 115 -0.41 -5.75 0.35
N MET A 116 -0.39 -6.45 -0.79
CA MET A 116 0.74 -6.50 -1.71
C MET A 116 0.29 -5.97 -3.06
N THR A 117 1.20 -5.32 -3.81
CA THR A 117 0.97 -4.88 -5.18
C THR A 117 2.17 -5.20 -6.06
N ARG A 118 1.98 -5.14 -7.39
CA ARG A 118 2.97 -5.52 -8.41
C ARG A 118 3.62 -4.29 -9.01
N TYR A 119 4.87 -4.01 -8.69
CA TYR A 119 5.61 -2.91 -9.29
C TYR A 119 6.43 -3.38 -10.48
N LYS A 120 6.47 -2.59 -11.55
CA LYS A 120 7.33 -2.86 -12.71
C LYS A 120 8.77 -2.45 -12.36
N LYS A 121 9.70 -3.37 -12.54
CA LYS A 121 11.14 -3.11 -12.45
C LYS A 121 11.84 -3.77 -13.63
N ASP A 122 12.43 -2.95 -14.49
CA ASP A 122 13.02 -3.37 -15.77
C ASP A 122 11.99 -4.10 -16.64
N LYS A 123 12.32 -5.31 -17.12
CA LYS A 123 11.44 -6.20 -17.90
C LYS A 123 10.60 -7.15 -17.03
N SER A 124 10.57 -6.96 -15.71
CA SER A 124 9.94 -7.87 -14.76
C SER A 124 8.98 -7.16 -13.80
N PHE A 125 8.04 -7.91 -13.22
CA PHE A 125 7.21 -7.42 -12.13
C PHE A 125 7.72 -7.96 -10.80
N ARG A 126 7.77 -7.11 -9.78
CA ARG A 126 8.06 -7.50 -8.39
C ARG A 126 6.83 -7.29 -7.54
N ILE A 127 6.56 -8.24 -6.65
CA ILE A 127 5.51 -8.12 -5.65
C ILE A 127 6.11 -7.47 -4.41
N PHE A 128 5.45 -6.46 -3.89
CA PHE A 128 5.92 -5.70 -2.74
C PHE A 128 4.73 -5.13 -1.96
N LEU A 129 4.95 -4.59 -0.76
CA LEU A 129 3.90 -4.05 0.10
C LEU A 129 3.16 -2.91 -0.58
N ALA A 130 1.83 -2.87 -0.45
CA ALA A 130 0.97 -1.95 -1.17
C ALA A 130 1.20 -0.47 -0.79
N SER A 131 1.59 -0.18 0.45
CA SER A 131 1.83 1.19 0.93
C SER A 131 2.78 1.26 2.13
N LYS A 132 3.27 2.47 2.43
CA LYS A 132 4.10 2.73 3.62
C LYS A 132 3.33 2.46 4.92
N HIS A 133 2.02 2.74 4.95
CA HIS A 133 1.19 2.42 6.10
C HIS A 133 1.10 0.91 6.35
N VAL A 134 0.87 0.10 5.32
CA VAL A 134 0.86 -1.37 5.46
C VAL A 134 2.21 -1.87 6.00
N ALA A 135 3.32 -1.33 5.48
CA ALA A 135 4.66 -1.64 6.00
C ALA A 135 4.81 -1.26 7.48
N SER A 136 4.30 -0.08 7.88
CA SER A 136 4.34 0.37 9.27
C SER A 136 3.60 -0.58 10.21
N CYS A 137 2.39 -1.00 9.83
CA CYS A 137 1.58 -1.90 10.65
C CYS A 137 2.25 -3.26 10.81
N LEU A 138 2.82 -3.81 9.73
CA LEU A 138 3.51 -5.10 9.80
C LEU A 138 4.79 -5.00 10.65
N LEU A 139 5.64 -4.01 10.40
CA LEU A 139 6.94 -3.93 11.07
C LEU A 139 6.80 -3.58 12.56
N LEU A 140 5.89 -2.67 12.92
CA LEU A 140 5.69 -2.27 14.31
C LEU A 140 4.99 -3.33 15.18
N THR A 141 4.39 -4.36 14.57
CA THR A 141 3.75 -5.48 15.29
C THR A 141 4.64 -6.71 15.35
N CYS A 142 5.77 -6.70 14.65
CA CYS A 142 6.71 -7.82 14.58
C CYS A 142 7.81 -7.76 15.66
N GLU A 143 8.43 -8.91 15.90
CA GLU A 143 9.64 -9.01 16.71
C GLU A 143 10.84 -8.34 16.03
N ALA A 144 11.85 -7.98 16.83
CA ALA A 144 13.09 -7.36 16.37
C ALA A 144 13.79 -8.13 15.23
N SER A 145 13.65 -9.46 15.21
CA SER A 145 14.22 -10.35 14.20
C SER A 145 13.72 -10.06 12.77
N VAL A 146 12.53 -9.48 12.64
CA VAL A 146 11.88 -9.14 11.37
C VAL A 146 12.50 -7.92 10.69
N TYR A 147 13.05 -6.98 11.46
CA TYR A 147 13.73 -5.80 10.88
C TYR A 147 14.96 -6.20 10.08
N ARG A 148 15.76 -7.16 10.58
CA ARG A 148 16.90 -7.72 9.82
C ARG A 148 16.46 -8.31 8.48
N MET A 149 15.29 -8.96 8.45
CA MET A 149 14.72 -9.50 7.22
C MET A 149 14.26 -8.39 6.28
N ALA A 150 13.62 -7.34 6.80
CA ALA A 150 13.19 -6.19 6.02
C ALA A 150 14.38 -5.42 5.42
N TYR A 151 15.47 -5.23 6.18
CA TYR A 151 16.74 -4.68 5.68
C TYR A 151 17.30 -5.50 4.52
N ASN A 152 17.37 -6.83 4.68
CA ASN A 152 17.84 -7.73 3.62
C ASN A 152 16.96 -7.65 2.36
N MET A 153 15.64 -7.55 2.54
CA MET A 153 14.68 -7.40 1.46
C MET A 153 14.86 -6.05 0.74
N ALA A 154 15.08 -4.95 1.47
CA ALA A 154 15.36 -3.64 0.89
C ALA A 154 16.63 -3.67 0.02
N THR A 155 17.70 -4.28 0.52
CA THR A 155 18.96 -4.45 -0.21
C THR A 155 18.80 -5.33 -1.45
N ARG A 156 18.17 -6.51 -1.33
CA ARG A 156 17.94 -7.45 -2.45
C ARG A 156 17.07 -6.85 -3.55
N ASN A 157 16.10 -6.02 -3.17
CA ASN A 157 15.24 -5.33 -4.13
C ASN A 157 15.86 -4.05 -4.67
N GLY A 158 16.99 -3.58 -4.13
CA GLY A 158 17.56 -2.28 -4.45
C GLY A 158 16.54 -1.16 -4.28
N ASN A 159 15.78 -1.18 -3.18
CA ASN A 159 14.72 -0.21 -2.90
C ASN A 159 15.17 0.72 -1.74
N PRO A 160 15.82 1.86 -2.06
CA PRO A 160 16.33 2.78 -1.04
C PRO A 160 15.21 3.48 -0.25
N ALA A 161 14.04 3.70 -0.86
CA ALA A 161 12.90 4.27 -0.14
C ALA A 161 12.42 3.32 0.95
N PHE A 162 12.28 2.02 0.64
CA PHE A 162 11.94 1.03 1.66
C PHE A 162 13.00 0.89 2.73
N MET A 163 14.30 0.95 2.36
CA MET A 163 15.39 0.98 3.34
C MET A 163 15.17 2.09 4.37
N GLY A 164 14.87 3.30 3.92
CA GLY A 164 14.53 4.42 4.81
C GLY A 164 13.32 4.13 5.72
N TRP A 165 12.25 3.52 5.18
CA TRP A 165 11.08 3.15 5.99
C TRP A 165 11.45 2.12 7.07
N VAL A 166 12.25 1.11 6.74
CA VAL A 166 12.70 0.10 7.71
C VAL A 166 13.49 0.75 8.84
N VAL A 167 14.41 1.67 8.52
CA VAL A 167 15.17 2.44 9.53
C VAL A 167 14.23 3.21 10.47
N GLU A 168 13.29 3.96 9.90
CA GLU A 168 12.32 4.74 10.69
C GLU A 168 11.52 3.83 11.65
N PHE A 169 10.99 2.72 11.14
CA PHE A 169 10.15 1.83 11.96
C PHE A 169 10.95 1.01 12.98
N ASP A 170 12.19 0.65 12.67
CA ASP A 170 13.11 -0.02 13.60
C ASP A 170 13.42 0.91 14.77
N PHE A 171 13.79 2.16 14.47
CA PHE A 171 14.04 3.18 15.49
C PHE A 171 12.82 3.41 16.39
N ILE A 172 11.62 3.58 15.81
CA ILE A 172 10.38 3.75 16.57
C ILE A 172 10.10 2.55 17.48
N SER A 173 10.34 1.32 17.01
CA SER A 173 10.12 0.11 17.79
C SER A 173 11.09 -0.02 18.96
N GLN A 174 12.36 0.31 18.75
CA GLN A 174 13.36 0.37 19.81
C GLN A 174 13.00 1.42 20.86
N MET A 175 12.55 2.62 20.44
CA MET A 175 12.09 3.68 21.34
C MET A 175 10.88 3.24 22.18
N LYS A 176 9.86 2.63 21.54
CA LYS A 176 8.69 2.08 22.26
C LYS A 176 9.08 0.98 23.26
N SER A 177 10.02 0.12 22.88
CA SER A 177 10.52 -0.93 23.75
C SER A 177 11.29 -0.37 24.94
N CYS A 178 12.07 0.69 24.73
CA CYS A 178 12.78 1.41 25.79
C CYS A 178 11.79 2.06 26.77
N ALA A 179 10.82 2.82 26.27
CA ALA A 179 9.81 3.49 27.09
C ALA A 179 9.05 2.50 27.99
N LYS A 180 8.64 1.35 27.44
CA LYS A 180 7.98 0.27 28.20
C LYS A 180 8.86 -0.29 29.33
N ARG A 181 10.18 -0.39 29.13
CA ARG A 181 11.12 -0.88 30.15
C ARG A 181 11.38 0.16 31.25
N THR A 182 11.33 1.45 30.91
CA THR A 182 11.58 2.55 31.85
C THR A 182 10.31 3.02 32.58
N GLY A 183 9.14 2.48 32.24
CA GLY A 183 7.87 2.85 32.90
C GLY A 183 7.38 4.26 32.57
N LEU A 184 7.81 4.80 31.43
CA LEU A 184 7.35 6.09 30.88
C LEU A 184 6.09 5.93 30.04
#